data_AF-A0A073CUQ9-F1
#
_entry.id   AF-A0A073CUQ9-F1
#
_cell.length_a   1.000
_cell.length_b   1.000
_cell.length_c   1.000
_cell.angle_alpha   90.00
_cell.angle_beta   90.00
_cell.angle_gamma   90.00
#
_symmetry.space_group_name_H-M   'P 1'
#
loop_
_entity.id
_entity.type
_entity.pdbx_description
1 polymer ?
#
loop_
_entity_poly.entity_id
_entity_poly.type
_entity_poly.pdbx_seq_one_letter_code
_entity_poly.pdbx_strand_id
1 'polypeptide(L)'
;MFFYRLTMIKRFFTNTVSALCYSLIDYRFKSSPIPQHFPNNSVVNFVIKQQNRMPDYLRFPLFILTLIFDIWGLLRTGLFFHAQSPSVRQQQIQAWKSSPLQICRDLIRFYESLVVLYWQSDHIKFSNYI
;
A
#
# COMPACT_ATOMS: atom_id res chain seq x y z
N MET A 1 15.97 -17.25 -16.71
CA MET A 1 15.41 -15.94 -17.15
C MET A 1 14.01 -15.62 -16.59
N PHE A 2 13.19 -16.61 -16.16
CA PHE A 2 11.88 -16.36 -15.52
C PHE A 2 11.96 -15.83 -14.08
N PHE A 3 12.96 -16.26 -13.31
CA PHE A 3 13.14 -15.89 -11.89
C PHE A 3 13.43 -14.38 -11.67
N TYR A 4 14.21 -13.74 -12.56
CA TYR A 4 14.55 -12.32 -12.43
C TYR A 4 13.34 -11.39 -12.63
N ARG A 5 12.39 -11.76 -13.50
CA ARG A 5 11.15 -10.97 -13.71
C ARG A 5 10.26 -11.02 -12.47
N LEU A 6 10.16 -12.18 -11.80
CA LEU A 6 9.42 -12.33 -10.54
C LEU A 6 9.99 -11.46 -9.41
N THR A 7 11.33 -11.33 -9.32
CA THR A 7 11.98 -10.49 -8.30
C THR A 7 11.75 -9.00 -8.53
N MET A 8 11.83 -8.55 -9.78
CA MET A 8 11.56 -7.15 -10.14
C MET A 8 10.11 -6.79 -9.88
N ILE A 9 9.18 -7.66 -10.26
CA ILE A 9 7.75 -7.50 -10.04
C ILE A 9 7.42 -7.44 -8.54
N LYS A 10 8.02 -8.30 -7.72
CA LYS A 10 7.88 -8.23 -6.25
C LYS A 10 8.40 -6.91 -5.70
N ARG A 11 9.50 -6.38 -6.24
CA ARG A 11 10.04 -5.06 -5.86
C ARG A 11 9.08 -3.92 -6.22
N PHE A 12 8.51 -3.93 -7.42
CA PHE A 12 7.50 -2.94 -7.82
C PHE A 12 6.28 -2.99 -6.91
N PHE A 13 5.76 -4.19 -6.64
CA PHE A 13 4.65 -4.39 -5.72
C PHE A 13 4.96 -3.85 -4.32
N THR A 14 6.11 -4.21 -3.74
CA THR A 14 6.56 -3.72 -2.43
C THR A 14 6.69 -2.19 -2.41
N ASN A 15 7.22 -1.59 -3.47
CA ASN A 15 7.35 -0.13 -3.58
C ASN A 15 5.99 0.56 -3.66
N THR A 16 5.04 0.01 -4.41
CA THR A 16 3.66 0.51 -4.52
C THR A 16 2.91 0.36 -3.19
N VAL A 17 3.03 -0.79 -2.53
CA VAL A 17 2.45 -1.03 -1.19
C VAL A 17 3.07 -0.07 -0.16
N SER A 18 4.37 0.14 -0.20
CA SER A 18 5.05 1.12 0.65
C SER A 18 4.50 2.52 0.41
N ALA A 19 4.47 2.97 -0.85
CA ALA A 19 3.94 4.28 -1.23
C ALA A 19 2.47 4.47 -0.81
N LEU A 20 1.64 3.42 -0.93
CA LEU A 20 0.25 3.41 -0.47
C LEU A 20 0.17 3.55 1.06
N CYS A 21 0.94 2.75 1.80
CA CYS A 21 0.94 2.79 3.27
C CYS A 21 1.34 4.18 3.77
N TYR A 22 2.41 4.76 3.23
CA TYR A 22 2.84 6.11 3.59
C TYR A 22 1.78 7.16 3.28
N SER A 23 1.15 7.08 2.10
CA SER A 23 0.09 8.03 1.73
C SER A 23 -1.13 7.88 2.63
N LEU A 24 -1.51 6.65 2.99
CA LEU A 24 -2.61 6.38 3.92
C LEU A 24 -2.29 6.89 5.34
N ILE A 25 -1.06 6.69 5.82
CA ILE A 25 -0.61 7.18 7.13
C ILE A 25 -0.62 8.72 7.13
N ASP A 26 -0.03 9.35 6.12
CA ASP A 26 0.04 10.81 5.99
C ASP A 26 -1.35 11.45 5.93
N TYR A 27 -2.29 10.81 5.22
CA TYR A 27 -3.67 11.28 5.12
C TYR A 27 -4.44 11.13 6.45
N ARG A 28 -4.29 9.98 7.13
CA ARG A 28 -5.11 9.62 8.29
C ARG A 28 -4.51 10.08 9.63
N PHE A 29 -3.19 10.14 9.71
CA PHE A 29 -2.42 10.51 10.90
C PHE A 29 -1.54 11.73 10.61
N LYS A 30 -2.15 12.82 10.13
CA LYS A 30 -1.50 14.14 9.89
C LYS A 30 -0.65 14.67 11.06
N SER A 31 -0.78 14.10 12.26
CA SER A 31 -0.13 14.55 13.50
C SER A 31 0.77 13.51 14.17
N SER A 32 0.98 12.32 13.58
CA SER A 32 1.92 11.33 14.12
C SER A 32 3.27 11.43 13.41
N PRO A 33 4.40 11.22 14.14
CA PRO A 33 5.71 11.21 13.52
C PRO A 33 5.76 10.12 12.46
N ILE A 34 5.89 10.54 11.19
CA ILE A 34 6.04 9.66 10.04
C ILE A 34 7.25 8.75 10.34
N PRO A 35 7.11 7.41 10.35
CA PRO A 35 8.25 6.54 10.57
C PRO A 35 9.28 6.77 9.45
N GLN A 36 10.40 7.38 9.84
CA GLN A 36 11.38 8.08 8.99
C GLN A 36 12.18 7.17 8.03
N HIS A 37 12.00 5.85 8.06
CA HIS A 37 12.87 4.91 7.33
C HIS A 37 12.19 4.22 6.13
N PHE A 38 12.29 4.88 4.97
CA PHE A 38 12.06 4.23 3.68
C PHE A 38 13.28 3.32 3.36
N PRO A 39 13.15 2.05 2.94
CA PRO A 39 11.96 1.25 2.60
C PRO A 39 11.61 0.14 3.63
N ASN A 40 12.19 0.14 4.82
CA ASN A 40 12.11 -0.95 5.81
C ASN A 40 11.16 -0.65 6.99
N ASN A 41 10.01 -0.04 6.72
CA ASN A 41 9.05 0.27 7.77
C ASN A 41 8.26 -0.97 8.24
N SER A 42 8.12 -1.10 9.56
CA SER A 42 7.39 -2.16 10.25
C SER A 42 5.95 -2.34 9.74
N VAL A 43 5.27 -1.24 9.37
CA VAL A 43 3.92 -1.24 8.75
C VAL A 43 3.92 -1.99 7.43
N VAL A 44 4.87 -1.67 6.54
CA VAL A 44 4.97 -2.27 5.20
C VAL A 44 5.28 -3.75 5.33
N ASN A 45 6.21 -4.11 6.23
CA ASN A 45 6.54 -5.50 6.51
C ASN A 45 5.33 -6.27 7.09
N PHE A 46 4.53 -5.63 7.94
CA PHE A 46 3.28 -6.23 8.43
C PHE A 46 2.28 -6.46 7.31
N VAL A 47 2.03 -5.46 6.45
CA VAL A 47 1.11 -5.58 5.30
C VAL A 47 1.55 -6.69 4.36
N ILE A 48 2.84 -6.75 4.03
CA ILE A 48 3.41 -7.83 3.19
C ILE A 48 3.26 -9.18 3.88
N LYS A 49 3.51 -9.28 5.20
CA LYS A 49 3.29 -10.52 5.96
C LYS A 49 1.83 -10.96 5.93
N GLN A 50 0.88 -10.04 6.05
CA GLN A 50 -0.55 -10.36 5.96
C GLN A 50 -0.91 -10.85 4.55
N GLN A 51 -0.42 -10.19 3.50
CA GLN A 51 -0.62 -10.67 2.12
C GLN A 51 0.04 -12.02 1.84
N ASN A 52 1.21 -12.29 2.42
CA ASN A 52 1.86 -13.60 2.35
C ASN A 52 1.15 -14.69 3.18
N ARG A 53 0.25 -14.32 4.09
CA ARG A 53 -0.63 -15.27 4.79
C ARG A 53 -1.93 -15.55 4.05
N MET A 54 -2.27 -14.74 3.05
CA MET A 54 -3.47 -14.99 2.24
C MET A 54 -3.29 -16.21 1.34
N PRO A 55 -4.35 -16.97 1.11
CA PRO A 55 -4.35 -18.07 0.17
C PRO A 55 -4.18 -17.55 -1.27
N ASP A 56 -3.56 -18.36 -2.13
CA ASP A 56 -3.06 -17.91 -3.44
C ASP A 56 -4.15 -17.36 -4.36
N TYR A 57 -5.38 -17.84 -4.23
CA TYR A 57 -6.54 -17.35 -4.99
C TYR A 57 -6.94 -15.91 -4.64
N LEU A 58 -6.58 -15.38 -3.46
CA LEU A 58 -6.77 -13.98 -3.08
C LEU A 58 -5.52 -13.14 -3.35
N ARG A 59 -4.34 -13.75 -3.23
CA ARG A 59 -3.06 -13.08 -3.51
C ARG A 59 -2.96 -12.64 -4.96
N PHE A 60 -3.34 -13.51 -5.89
CA PHE A 60 -3.26 -13.24 -7.33
C PHE A 60 -4.14 -12.04 -7.78
N PRO A 61 -5.44 -11.96 -7.45
CA PRO A 61 -6.26 -10.81 -7.82
C PRO A 61 -5.79 -9.53 -7.12
N LEU A 62 -5.37 -9.57 -5.86
CA LEU A 62 -4.78 -8.39 -5.20
C LEU A 62 -3.54 -7.90 -5.95
N PHE A 63 -2.66 -8.82 -6.34
CA PHE A 63 -1.46 -8.51 -7.09
C PHE A 63 -1.79 -7.88 -8.46
N ILE A 64 -2.76 -8.43 -9.20
CA ILE A 64 -3.25 -7.85 -10.46
C ILE A 64 -3.81 -6.45 -10.21
N LEU A 65 -4.63 -6.27 -9.17
CA LEU A 65 -5.21 -4.98 -8.84
C LEU A 65 -4.14 -3.93 -8.51
N THR A 66 -3.11 -4.28 -7.75
CA THR A 66 -2.00 -3.38 -7.43
C THR A 66 -1.22 -3.00 -8.68
N LEU A 67 -1.07 -3.92 -9.65
CA LEU A 67 -0.48 -3.61 -10.95
C LEU A 67 -1.37 -2.65 -11.76
N ILE A 68 -2.67 -2.91 -11.85
CA ILE A 68 -3.61 -2.00 -12.52
C ILE A 68 -3.54 -0.61 -11.89
N PHE A 69 -3.45 -0.54 -10.56
CA PHE A 69 -3.28 0.71 -9.84
C PHE A 69 -1.99 1.46 -10.21
N ASP A 70 -0.86 0.75 -10.29
CA ASP A 70 0.43 1.37 -10.66
C ASP A 70 0.44 1.83 -12.14
N ILE A 71 -0.12 1.03 -13.04
CA ILE A 71 -0.29 1.36 -14.47
C ILE A 71 -1.25 2.54 -14.65
N TRP A 72 -2.31 2.63 -13.85
CA TRP A 72 -3.24 3.75 -13.90
C TRP A 72 -2.55 5.08 -13.57
N GLY A 73 -1.57 5.05 -12.66
CA GLY A 73 -0.72 6.21 -12.37
C GLY A 73 0.11 6.63 -13.58
N LEU A 74 0.64 5.67 -14.32
CA LEU A 74 1.35 5.91 -15.57
C LEU A 74 0.43 6.55 -16.63
N LEU A 75 -0.79 6.03 -16.80
CA LEU A 75 -1.75 6.55 -17.78
C LEU A 75 -2.23 7.96 -17.45
N ARG A 76 -2.41 8.29 -16.16
CA ARG A 76 -2.94 9.58 -15.73
C ARG A 76 -1.89 10.69 -15.66
N THR A 77 -0.66 10.33 -15.29
CA THR A 77 0.38 11.31 -14.90
C THR A 77 1.73 11.08 -15.57
N GLY A 78 1.87 10.05 -16.41
CA GLY A 78 3.13 9.70 -17.08
C GLY A 78 4.18 9.05 -16.17
N LEU A 79 3.89 8.87 -14.88
CA LEU A 79 4.78 8.29 -13.88
C LEU A 79 4.05 7.20 -13.08
N PHE A 80 4.75 6.11 -12.79
CA PHE A 80 4.26 5.07 -11.88
C PHE A 80 3.91 5.64 -10.51
N PHE A 81 2.91 5.05 -9.85
CA PHE A 81 2.40 5.54 -8.57
C PHE A 81 3.49 5.66 -7.50
N HIS A 82 4.39 4.68 -7.44
CA HIS A 82 5.51 4.68 -6.50
C HIS A 82 6.57 5.77 -6.77
N ALA A 83 6.60 6.36 -7.96
CA ALA A 83 7.51 7.43 -8.35
C ALA A 83 6.86 8.83 -8.31
N GLN A 84 5.52 8.90 -8.18
CA GLN A 84 4.78 10.16 -8.08
C GLN A 84 5.09 10.92 -6.78
N SER A 85 4.90 12.24 -6.79
CA SER A 85 4.97 13.06 -5.58
C SER A 85 3.83 12.73 -4.60
N PRO A 86 4.00 12.97 -3.29
CA PRO A 86 2.98 12.64 -2.29
C PRO A 86 1.60 13.24 -2.60
N SER A 87 1.55 14.48 -3.09
CA SER A 87 0.30 15.16 -3.46
C SER A 87 -0.44 14.47 -4.60
N VAL A 88 0.28 14.02 -5.63
CA VAL A 88 -0.30 13.31 -6.78
C VAL A 88 -0.79 11.91 -6.37
N ARG A 89 -0.04 11.21 -5.51
CA ARG A 89 -0.47 9.92 -4.95
C ARG A 89 -1.79 10.04 -4.21
N GLN A 90 -1.95 11.10 -3.40
CA GLN A 90 -3.21 11.35 -2.69
C GLN A 90 -4.36 11.57 -3.66
N GLN A 91 -4.18 12.36 -4.72
CA GLN A 91 -5.22 12.57 -5.73
C GLN A 91 -5.63 11.28 -6.44
N GLN A 92 -4.68 10.38 -6.70
CA GLN A 92 -4.98 9.07 -7.28
C GLN A 92 -5.73 8.17 -6.30
N ILE A 93 -5.32 8.11 -5.02
CA ILE A 93 -6.02 7.38 -3.96
C ILE A 93 -7.45 7.88 -3.83
N GLN A 94 -7.65 9.20 -3.77
CA GLN A 94 -8.98 9.80 -3.64
C GLN A 94 -9.85 9.50 -4.88
N ALA A 95 -9.29 9.56 -6.08
CA ALA A 95 -10.01 9.19 -7.30
C ALA A 95 -10.45 7.72 -7.32
N TRP A 96 -9.61 6.82 -6.81
CA TRP A 96 -9.98 5.40 -6.68
C TRP A 96 -10.99 5.15 -5.55
N LYS A 97 -10.90 5.93 -4.47
CA LYS A 97 -11.85 5.90 -3.35
C LYS A 97 -13.23 6.42 -3.74
N SER A 98 -13.30 7.42 -4.64
CA SER A 98 -14.54 7.97 -5.19
C SER A 98 -14.98 7.30 -6.50
N SER A 99 -14.21 6.35 -7.03
CA SER A 99 -14.54 5.64 -8.27
C SER A 99 -15.86 4.87 -8.14
N PRO A 100 -16.70 4.81 -9.19
CA PRO A 100 -17.92 4.01 -9.19
C PRO A 100 -17.64 2.50 -9.10
N LEU A 101 -16.42 2.06 -9.45
CA LEU A 101 -16.01 0.66 -9.37
C LEU A 101 -15.79 0.23 -7.91
N GLN A 102 -16.62 -0.69 -7.42
CA GLN A 102 -16.53 -1.22 -6.06
C GLN A 102 -15.17 -1.84 -5.76
N ILE A 103 -14.62 -2.58 -6.71
CA ILE A 103 -13.32 -3.25 -6.61
C ILE A 103 -12.17 -2.26 -6.34
N CYS A 104 -12.21 -1.08 -6.96
CA CYS A 104 -11.23 -0.01 -6.72
C CYS A 104 -11.35 0.55 -5.30
N ARG A 105 -12.57 0.81 -4.83
CA ARG A 105 -12.82 1.32 -3.47
C ARG A 105 -12.42 0.31 -2.43
N ASP A 106 -12.73 -0.96 -2.66
CA ASP A 106 -12.44 -2.05 -1.74
C ASP A 106 -10.94 -2.32 -1.66
N LEU A 107 -10.17 -2.14 -2.74
CA LEU A 107 -8.70 -2.17 -2.68
C LEU A 107 -8.15 -1.11 -1.72
N ILE A 108 -8.59 0.14 -1.87
CA ILE A 108 -8.13 1.25 -1.01
C ILE A 108 -8.55 1.00 0.44
N ARG A 109 -9.80 0.59 0.67
CA ARG A 109 -10.30 0.23 2.01
C ARG A 109 -9.53 -0.93 2.62
N PHE A 110 -9.20 -1.94 1.84
CA PHE A 110 -8.43 -3.09 2.28
C PHE A 110 -7.06 -2.68 2.81
N TYR A 111 -6.31 -1.88 2.06
CA TYR A 111 -5.02 -1.34 2.51
C TYR A 111 -5.18 -0.37 3.68
N GLU A 112 -6.22 0.47 3.68
CA GLU A 112 -6.54 1.37 4.80
C GLU A 112 -6.78 0.57 6.10
N SER A 113 -7.57 -0.50 6.04
CA SER A 113 -7.82 -1.38 7.17
C SER A 113 -6.55 -2.04 7.69
N LEU A 114 -5.66 -2.52 6.82
CA LEU A 114 -4.39 -3.11 7.27
C LEU A 114 -3.48 -2.10 7.96
N VAL A 115 -3.40 -0.87 7.46
CA VAL A 115 -2.62 0.21 8.08
C VAL A 115 -3.20 0.55 9.46
N VAL A 116 -4.52 0.65 9.57
CA VAL A 116 -5.20 0.89 10.85
C VAL A 116 -4.99 -0.25 11.83
N LEU A 117 -5.11 -1.50 11.37
CA LEU A 117 -4.85 -2.68 12.20
C LEU A 117 -3.41 -2.73 12.68
N TYR A 118 -2.44 -2.39 11.82
CA TYR A 118 -1.05 -2.26 12.25
C TYR A 118 -0.91 -1.21 13.35
N TRP A 119 -1.45 -0.01 13.12
CA TRP A 119 -1.35 1.10 14.08
C TRP A 119 -1.97 0.73 15.43
N GLN A 120 -3.13 0.08 15.43
CA GLN A 120 -3.78 -0.40 16.65
C GLN A 120 -2.98 -1.52 17.31
N SER A 121 -2.39 -2.44 16.53
CA SER A 121 -1.49 -3.46 17.06
C SER A 121 -0.21 -2.89 17.66
N ASP A 122 0.32 -1.79 17.11
CA ASP A 122 1.51 -1.10 17.59
C ASP A 122 1.22 -0.45 18.95
N HIS A 123 0.07 0.25 19.07
CA HIS A 123 -0.41 0.79 20.34
C HIS A 123 -0.63 -0.29 21.42
N ILE A 124 -1.18 -1.46 21.05
CA ILE A 124 -1.35 -2.59 21.98
C ILE A 124 0.00 -3.10 22.47
N LYS A 125 1.03 -3.12 21.62
CA LYS A 125 2.38 -3.50 22.06
C LYS A 125 2.94 -2.49 23.05
N PHE A 126 2.87 -1.20 22.75
CA PHE A 126 3.32 -0.16 23.67
C PHE A 126 2.61 -0.21 25.03
N SER A 127 1.32 -0.52 25.07
CA SER A 127 0.58 -0.66 26.34
C SER A 127 0.95 -1.88 27.17
N ASN A 128 1.57 -2.91 26.60
CA ASN A 128 2.04 -4.10 27.33
C ASN A 128 3.48 -3.97 27.84
N TYR A 129 4.16 -2.85 27.54
CA TYR A 129 5.51 -2.53 28.03
C TYR A 129 5.52 -1.45 29.11
N ILE A 130 4.34 -1.05 29.61
CA ILE A 130 4.13 -0.18 30.79
C ILE A 130 3.51 -1.06 31.88
#